data_AF-A0A1J5IZI7-F1
#
_entry.id   AF-A0A1J5IZI7-F1
#
_cell.length_a   1.000
_cell.length_b   1.000
_cell.length_c   1.000
_cell.angle_alpha   90.00
_cell.angle_beta   90.00
_cell.angle_gamma   90.00
#
_symmetry.space_group_name_H-M   'P 1'
#
loop_
_entity.id
_entity.type
_entity.pdbx_description
1 polymer ?
#
loop_
_entity_poly.entity_id
_entity_poly.type
_entity_poly.pdbx_seq_one_letter_code
_entity_poly.pdbx_strand_id
1 'polypeptide(L)'
;MDAEAILERIDRLETRCPKLGHQVAFSYCRQESGGLPCARTLACWQPRFPVELVLRRTVTEADWNRIFVEPPKSRIDALLDAIDRATGSGP
;
A
#
# COMPACT_ATOMS: atom_id res chain seq x y z
N MET A 1 17.51 21.22 2.21
CA MET A 1 16.73 20.48 1.21
C MET A 1 15.57 19.86 1.93
N ASP A 2 14.36 20.34 1.66
CA ASP A 2 13.16 19.95 2.38
C ASP A 2 12.74 18.54 1.96
N ALA A 3 12.37 17.71 2.94
CA ALA A 3 11.95 16.33 2.71
C ALA A 3 10.74 16.23 1.76
N GLU A 4 9.91 17.27 1.76
CA GLU A 4 8.74 17.40 0.89
C GLU A 4 9.11 17.58 -0.58
N ALA A 5 10.11 18.40 -0.89
CA ALA A 5 10.59 18.58 -2.27
C ALA A 5 11.20 17.29 -2.84
N ILE A 6 11.85 16.49 -1.99
CA ILE A 6 12.36 15.16 -2.39
C ILE A 6 11.20 14.22 -2.68
N LEU A 7 10.20 14.17 -1.80
CA LEU A 7 9.01 13.34 -1.98
C LEU A 7 8.28 13.70 -3.28
N GLU A 8 8.10 14.99 -3.57
CA GLU A 8 7.44 15.44 -4.80
C GLU A 8 8.15 14.94 -6.07
N ARG A 9 9.48 14.91 -6.06
CA ARG A 9 10.27 14.36 -7.17
C ARG A 9 10.11 12.85 -7.30
N ILE A 10 10.08 12.13 -6.18
CA ILE A 10 9.88 10.68 -6.16
C ILE A 10 8.45 10.33 -6.63
N ASP A 11 7.46 11.12 -6.22
CA ASP A 11 6.03 10.94 -6.56
C ASP A 11 5.75 11.02 -8.06
N ARG A 12 6.65 11.64 -8.84
CA ARG A 12 6.59 11.73 -10.31
C ARG A 12 7.28 10.58 -11.03
N LEU A 13 8.03 9.73 -10.33
CA LEU A 13 8.60 8.53 -10.96
C LEU A 13 7.47 7.61 -11.40
N GLU A 14 7.69 6.88 -12.49
CA GLU A 14 6.70 5.98 -13.07
C GLU A 14 7.17 4.51 -13.13
N THR A 15 6.20 3.60 -13.00
CA THR A 15 6.40 2.15 -13.15
C THR A 15 5.24 1.50 -13.86
N ARG A 16 5.50 0.42 -14.60
CA ARG A 16 4.45 -0.48 -15.03
C ARG A 16 3.81 -1.13 -13.80
N CYS A 17 2.51 -0.94 -13.63
CA CYS A 17 1.72 -1.58 -12.60
C CYS A 17 1.31 -2.99 -13.04
N PRO A 18 1.71 -4.06 -12.35
CA PRO A 18 1.30 -5.42 -12.71
C PRO A 18 -0.20 -5.67 -12.48
N LYS A 19 -0.86 -4.88 -11.61
CA LYS A 19 -2.31 -4.98 -11.35
C LYS A 19 -3.14 -4.34 -12.47
N LEU A 20 -2.69 -3.21 -13.02
CA LEU A 20 -3.46 -2.40 -13.99
C LEU A 20 -2.97 -2.56 -15.44
N GLY A 21 -1.77 -3.09 -15.65
CA GLY A 21 -1.19 -3.34 -16.98
C GLY A 21 -0.51 -2.14 -17.64
N HIS A 22 -0.64 -0.92 -17.11
CA HIS A 22 -0.07 0.32 -17.66
C HIS A 22 0.91 1.03 -16.70
N GLN A 23 1.53 2.12 -17.15
CA GLN A 23 2.40 2.97 -16.33
C GLN A 23 1.58 3.76 -15.30
N VAL A 24 2.09 3.85 -14.06
CA VAL A 24 1.53 4.67 -12.99
C VAL A 24 2.64 5.39 -12.24
N ALA A 25 2.33 6.57 -11.74
CA ALA A 25 3.23 7.34 -10.89
C ALA A 25 3.33 6.74 -9.47
N PHE A 26 4.43 7.00 -8.76
CA PHE A 26 4.56 6.57 -7.35
C PHE A 26 3.49 7.21 -6.46
N SER A 27 3.11 8.46 -6.72
CA SER A 27 2.00 9.16 -6.05
C SER A 27 0.69 8.38 -6.07
N TYR A 28 0.38 7.72 -7.20
CA TYR A 28 -0.78 6.82 -7.33
C TYR A 28 -0.60 5.60 -6.42
N CYS A 29 0.55 4.93 -6.48
CA CYS A 29 0.80 3.74 -5.67
C CYS A 29 0.68 4.01 -4.18
N ARG A 30 1.06 5.20 -3.68
CA ARG A 30 0.96 5.58 -2.25
C ARG A 30 -0.46 5.72 -1.73
N GLN A 31 -1.44 5.91 -2.60
CA GLN A 31 -2.82 6.24 -2.24
C GLN A 31 -3.84 5.22 -2.75
N GLU A 32 -3.39 4.23 -3.53
CA GLU A 32 -4.26 3.31 -4.26
C GLU A 32 -5.23 2.52 -3.36
N SER A 33 -4.80 2.15 -2.16
CA SER A 33 -5.58 1.35 -1.22
C SER A 33 -6.29 2.24 -0.20
N GLY A 34 -7.06 3.23 -0.69
CA GLY A 34 -7.87 4.12 0.16
C GLY A 34 -7.03 5.13 0.95
N GLY A 35 -6.03 5.73 0.31
CA GLY A 35 -5.07 6.64 0.96
C GLY A 35 -3.82 5.96 1.51
N LEU A 36 -3.71 4.63 1.33
CA LEU A 36 -2.57 3.82 1.72
C LEU A 36 -1.88 3.18 0.51
N PRO A 37 -0.58 2.84 0.62
CA PRO A 37 0.12 2.16 -0.44
C PRO A 37 -0.42 0.75 -0.66
N CYS A 38 -0.46 0.30 -1.92
CA CYS A 38 -0.83 -1.08 -2.18
C CYS A 38 0.26 -2.05 -1.68
N ALA A 39 -0.11 -3.28 -1.34
CA ALA A 39 0.81 -4.28 -0.78
C ALA A 39 2.02 -4.60 -1.69
N ARG A 40 1.91 -4.34 -3.00
CA ARG A 40 2.99 -4.58 -3.98
C ARG A 40 3.97 -3.41 -4.10
N THR A 41 3.70 -2.27 -3.45
CA THR A 41 4.47 -1.04 -3.62
C THR A 41 5.96 -1.26 -3.31
N LEU A 42 6.31 -2.01 -2.27
CA LEU A 42 7.70 -2.35 -1.98
C LEU A 42 8.34 -3.08 -3.17
N ALA A 43 7.80 -4.23 -3.57
CA ALA A 43 8.37 -5.01 -4.67
C ALA A 43 8.44 -4.23 -6.00
N CYS A 44 7.44 -3.40 -6.30
CA CYS A 44 7.38 -2.63 -7.54
C CYS A 44 8.41 -1.48 -7.61
N TRP A 45 8.84 -0.94 -6.46
CA TRP A 45 9.66 0.28 -6.41
C TRP A 45 11.05 0.10 -5.82
N GLN A 46 11.29 -0.95 -5.03
CA GLN A 46 12.62 -1.31 -4.49
C GLN A 46 13.74 -1.29 -5.55
N PRO A 47 13.53 -1.77 -6.80
CA PRO A 47 14.57 -1.71 -7.83
C PRO A 47 14.94 -0.29 -8.30
N ARG A 48 14.11 0.73 -8.00
CA ARG A 48 14.33 2.11 -8.46
C ARG A 48 14.93 3.01 -7.38
N PHE A 49 14.51 2.82 -6.13
CA PHE A 49 14.96 3.60 -4.98
C PHE A 49 14.59 2.86 -3.68
N PRO A 50 15.19 3.21 -2.53
CA PRO A 50 14.88 2.58 -1.25
C PRO A 50 13.48 2.99 -0.75
N VAL A 51 12.44 2.45 -1.38
CA VAL A 51 11.03 2.81 -1.18
C VAL A 51 10.55 2.57 0.24
N GLU A 52 11.09 1.56 0.92
CA GLU A 52 10.80 1.30 2.33
C GLU A 52 11.09 2.52 3.21
N LEU A 53 12.23 3.20 3.00
CA LEU A 53 12.60 4.39 3.78
C LEU A 53 11.61 5.55 3.57
N VAL A 54 11.05 5.66 2.37
CA VAL A 54 10.05 6.68 2.03
C VAL A 54 8.70 6.34 2.67
N LEU A 55 8.27 5.08 2.56
CA LEU A 55 7.00 4.62 3.12
C LEU A 55 6.99 4.65 4.65
N ARG A 56 8.07 4.22 5.32
CA ARG A 56 8.21 4.30 6.79
C ARG A 56 8.09 5.72 7.35
N ARG A 57 8.32 6.75 6.53
CA ARG A 57 8.16 8.17 6.90
C ARG A 57 6.78 8.73 6.58
N THR A 58 5.98 8.03 5.76
CA THR A 58 4.71 8.54 5.23
C THR A 58 3.49 7.75 5.69
N VAL A 59 3.65 6.51 6.16
CA VAL A 59 2.59 5.73 6.79
C VAL A 59 2.86 5.50 8.27
N THR A 60 1.80 5.30 9.05
CA THR A 60 1.93 4.95 10.47
C THR A 60 2.48 3.53 10.64
N GLU A 61 3.01 3.22 11.82
CA GLU A 61 3.49 1.86 12.12
C GLU A 61 2.36 0.81 12.07
N ALA A 62 1.15 1.19 12.51
CA ALA A 62 -0.02 0.32 12.44
C ALA A 62 -0.40 0.01 10.98
N ASP A 63 -0.45 1.01 10.11
CA ASP A 63 -0.72 0.82 8.68
C ASP A 63 0.39 0.02 8.01
N TRP A 64 1.66 0.29 8.36
CA TRP A 64 2.79 -0.48 7.86
C TRP A 64 2.62 -1.98 8.15
N ASN A 65 2.33 -2.32 9.40
CA ASN A 65 2.16 -3.71 9.82
C ASN A 65 0.99 -4.35 9.06
N ARG A 66 -0.15 -3.67 8.98
CA ARG A 66 -1.33 -4.15 8.25
C ARG A 66 -1.08 -4.41 6.77
N ILE A 67 -0.25 -3.59 6.11
CA ILE A 67 -0.03 -3.67 4.66
C ILE A 67 1.10 -4.66 4.30
N PHE A 68 2.20 -4.63 5.05
CA PHE A 68 3.46 -5.28 4.65
C PHE A 68 3.93 -6.41 5.56
N VAL A 69 3.37 -6.56 6.77
CA VAL A 69 3.81 -7.55 7.76
C VAL A 69 2.74 -8.60 8.00
N GLU A 70 1.50 -8.18 8.21
CA GLU A 70 0.39 -9.08 8.45
C GLU A 70 0.17 -10.00 7.24
N PRO A 71 0.00 -11.31 7.45
CA PRO A 71 -0.35 -12.21 6.37
C PRO A 71 -1.69 -11.76 5.79
N PRO A 72 -1.86 -11.80 4.45
CA PRO A 72 -3.15 -11.48 3.86
C PRO A 72 -4.18 -12.43 4.47
N LYS A 73 -5.25 -11.88 5.07
CA LYS A 73 -6.38 -12.67 5.57
C LYS A 73 -6.76 -13.68 4.50
N SER A 74 -6.89 -14.95 4.87
CA SER A 74 -7.26 -15.96 3.89
C SER A 74 -8.59 -15.57 3.26
N ARG A 75 -8.85 -15.99 2.01
CA ARG A 75 -10.15 -15.71 1.37
C ARG A 75 -11.33 -16.22 2.20
N ILE A 76 -11.11 -17.24 3.03
CA ILE A 76 -12.08 -17.78 3.97
C ILE A 76 -12.31 -16.80 5.13
N ASP A 77 -11.26 -16.25 5.73
CA ASP A 77 -11.38 -15.25 6.81
C ASP A 77 -12.11 -13.99 6.31
N ALA A 78 -11.81 -13.52 5.10
CA ALA A 78 -12.48 -12.37 4.52
C ALA A 78 -13.98 -12.65 4.25
N LEU A 79 -14.32 -13.88 3.85
CA LEU A 79 -15.70 -14.31 3.65
C LEU A 79 -16.45 -14.43 4.99
N LEU A 80 -15.83 -15.04 6.01
CA LEU A 80 -16.41 -15.16 7.35
C LEU A 80 -16.66 -13.78 7.98
N ASP A 81 -15.69 -12.86 7.88
CA ASP A 81 -15.80 -11.46 8.37
C ASP A 81 -16.87 -10.65 7.59
N ALA A 82 -17.18 -11.04 6.35
CA ALA A 82 -18.27 -10.45 5.58
C ALA A 82 -19.64 -11.05 5.98
N ILE A 83 -19.69 -12.34 6.25
CA ILE A 83 -20.89 -13.03 6.75
C ILE A 83 -21.25 -12.49 8.14
N ASP A 84 -20.28 -12.40 9.05
CA ASP A 84 -20.51 -11.96 10.43
C ASP A 84 -21.05 -10.52 10.51
N ARG A 85 -20.51 -9.63 9.66
CA ARG A 85 -21.04 -8.26 9.49
C ARG A 85 -22.43 -8.20 8.87
N ALA A 86 -22.82 -9.19 8.06
CA ALA A 86 -24.12 -9.27 7.44
C ALA A 86 -25.18 -9.93 8.35
N THR A 87 -24.77 -10.84 9.24
CA THR A 87 -25.68 -11.58 10.13
C THR A 87 -25.83 -10.95 11.52
N GLY A 88 -24.98 -10.00 11.90
CA GLY A 88 -25.18 -9.20 13.12
C GLY A 88 -25.27 -10.04 14.40
N SER A 89 -24.58 -11.18 14.43
CA SER A 89 -24.50 -12.08 15.56
C SER A 89 -23.18 -11.89 16.28
N GLY A 90 -22.97 -10.70 16.86
CA GLY A 90 -21.88 -10.49 17.81
C GLY A 90 -22.16 -11.24 19.13
N PRO A 91 -21.13 -11.66 19.88
CA PRO A 91 -21.29 -12.13 21.26
C PRO A 91 -21.78 -11.03 22.20
#